data_AF-A0A257A4H6-F1
#
_entry.id   AF-A0A257A4H6-F1
#
_cell.length_a   1.000
_cell.length_b   1.000
_cell.length_c   1.000
_cell.angle_alpha   90.00
_cell.angle_beta   90.00
_cell.angle_gamma   90.00
#
_symmetry.space_group_name_H-M   'P 1'
#
loop_
_entity.id
_entity.type
_entity.pdbx_description
1 polymer ?
#
loop_
_entity_poly.entity_id
_entity_poly.type
_entity_poly.pdbx_seq_one_letter_code
_entity_poly.pdbx_strand_id
1 'polypeptide(L)'
;MATFWPALGEIYLLKSIASVIVGGTPVTGGIGTILGTFIGGLILELIETGILAVGVTGFWIRLVHGVVIIVALIAQVTIREREIRRMRTIMGIG
;
A
#
# COMPACT_ATOMS: atom_id res chain seq x y z
N MET A 1 14.13 -12.04 -30.12
CA MET A 1 14.96 -11.22 -29.21
C MET A 1 14.13 -10.94 -27.96
N ALA A 2 14.42 -11.60 -26.84
CA ALA A 2 13.91 -11.14 -25.56
C ALA A 2 14.67 -9.85 -25.24
N THR A 3 14.01 -8.70 -25.42
CA THR A 3 14.52 -7.42 -24.89
C THR A 3 14.46 -7.51 -23.37
N PHE A 4 15.50 -8.09 -22.76
CA PHE A 4 15.69 -8.05 -21.32
C PHE A 4 15.90 -6.59 -20.93
N TRP A 5 14.83 -5.97 -20.40
CA TRP A 5 14.86 -4.60 -19.92
C TRP A 5 15.14 -4.64 -18.41
N PRO A 6 16.37 -4.34 -17.97
CA PRO A 6 16.78 -4.54 -16.58
C PRO A 6 15.96 -3.72 -15.57
N ALA A 7 15.28 -2.66 -16.01
CA ALA A 7 14.45 -1.80 -15.16
C ALA A 7 12.99 -2.29 -14.99
N LEU A 8 12.59 -3.42 -15.57
CA LEU A 8 11.20 -3.91 -15.46
C LEU A 8 10.77 -4.12 -14.01
N GLY A 9 11.65 -4.64 -13.14
CA GLY A 9 11.33 -4.85 -11.72
C GLY A 9 11.16 -3.56 -10.93
N GLU A 10 11.76 -2.46 -11.38
CA GLU A 10 11.78 -1.19 -10.65
C GLU A 10 10.38 -0.58 -10.52
N ILE A 11 9.56 -0.73 -11.55
CA ILE A 11 8.19 -0.21 -11.61
C ILE A 11 7.26 -1.02 -10.70
N TYR A 12 7.53 -2.31 -10.51
CA TYR A 12 6.71 -3.19 -9.67
C TYR A 12 7.03 -3.10 -8.18
N LEU A 13 8.25 -2.72 -7.78
CA LEU A 13 8.66 -2.63 -6.38
C LEU A 13 7.72 -1.73 -5.56
N LEU A 14 7.48 -0.50 -6.04
CA LEU A 14 6.65 0.48 -5.35
C LEU A 14 5.19 0.02 -5.27
N LYS A 15 4.63 -0.48 -6.37
CA LYS A 15 3.27 -1.03 -6.42
C LYS A 15 3.10 -2.26 -5.52
N SER A 16 4.11 -3.13 -5.43
CA SER A 16 4.06 -4.36 -4.64
C SER A 16 4.00 -4.07 -3.15
N ILE A 17 4.83 -3.15 -2.65
CA ILE A 17 4.77 -2.76 -1.23
C ILE A 17 3.45 -2.02 -0.93
N ALA A 18 3.01 -1.16 -1.85
CA ALA A 18 1.74 -0.46 -1.72
C ALA A 18 0.55 -1.42 -1.59
N SER A 19 0.47 -2.48 -2.41
CA SER A 19 -0.67 -3.41 -2.41
C SER A 19 -0.81 -4.15 -1.07
N VAL A 20 0.32 -4.54 -0.48
CA VAL A 20 0.41 -5.23 0.81
C VAL A 20 -0.08 -4.32 1.95
N ILE A 21 0.33 -3.04 1.94
CA ILE A 21 -0.04 -2.06 2.97
C ILE A 21 -1.52 -1.67 2.83
N VAL A 22 -1.96 -1.36 1.61
CA VAL A 22 -3.38 -1.04 1.33
C VAL A 22 -4.27 -2.24 1.67
N GLY A 23 -3.79 -3.46 1.41
CA GLY A 23 -4.46 -4.71 1.79
C GLY A 23 -4.52 -4.99 3.29
N GLY A 24 -3.96 -4.12 4.13
CA GLY A 24 -4.05 -4.20 5.59
C GLY A 24 -2.95 -5.03 6.26
N THR A 25 -1.93 -5.45 5.52
CA THR A 25 -0.79 -6.18 6.13
C THR A 25 0.10 -5.21 6.89
N PRO A 26 0.43 -5.46 8.18
CA PRO A 26 1.20 -4.53 8.99
C PRO A 26 2.66 -4.45 8.56
N VAL A 27 3.18 -3.23 8.43
CA VAL A 27 4.58 -2.98 7.99
C VAL A 27 5.62 -3.44 9.03
N THR A 28 5.28 -3.39 10.31
CA THR A 28 6.20 -3.76 11.40
C THR A 28 6.22 -5.26 11.70
N GLY A 29 5.57 -6.08 10.86
CA GLY A 29 5.31 -7.49 11.16
C GLY A 29 4.01 -7.72 11.94
N GLY A 30 3.40 -8.88 11.69
CA GLY A 30 2.10 -9.32 12.23
C GLY A 30 1.41 -10.30 11.27
N ILE A 31 0.13 -10.64 11.53
CA ILE A 31 -0.65 -11.56 10.69
C ILE A 31 -1.40 -10.74 9.62
N GLY A 32 -0.98 -10.86 8.35
CA GLY A 32 -1.69 -10.35 7.19
C GLY A 32 -2.34 -11.49 6.38
N THR A 33 -3.22 -11.16 5.44
CA THR A 33 -3.88 -12.16 4.57
C THR A 33 -3.52 -11.96 3.10
N ILE A 34 -3.41 -13.08 2.38
CA ILE A 34 -3.19 -13.06 0.91
C ILE A 34 -4.37 -12.37 0.21
N LEU A 35 -5.60 -12.67 0.63
CA LEU A 35 -6.81 -12.05 0.10
C LEU A 35 -6.83 -10.53 0.27
N GLY A 36 -6.45 -10.02 1.44
CA GLY A 36 -6.35 -8.57 1.68
C GLY A 36 -5.35 -7.90 0.73
N THR A 37 -4.16 -8.50 0.58
CA THR A 37 -3.13 -8.01 -0.35
C THR A 37 -3.59 -8.03 -1.81
N PHE A 38 -4.26 -9.11 -2.23
CA PHE A 38 -4.79 -9.23 -3.60
C PHE A 38 -5.82 -8.13 -3.90
N ILE A 39 -6.74 -7.88 -2.96
CA ILE A 39 -7.71 -6.78 -3.07
C ILE A 39 -7.00 -5.43 -3.07
N GLY A 40 -5.97 -5.24 -2.24
CA GLY A 40 -5.14 -4.03 -2.23
C GLY A 40 -4.47 -3.77 -3.58
N GLY A 41 -4.00 -4.82 -4.26
CA GLY A 41 -3.44 -4.74 -5.60
C GLY A 41 -4.47 -4.32 -6.64
N LEU A 42 -5.67 -4.90 -6.59
CA LEU A 42 -6.78 -4.52 -7.48
C LEU A 42 -7.19 -3.05 -7.32
N ILE A 43 -7.20 -2.54 -6.08
CA ILE A 43 -7.52 -1.13 -5.80
C ILE A 43 -6.48 -0.22 -6.46
N LEU A 44 -5.18 -0.53 -6.31
CA LEU A 44 -4.11 0.26 -6.92
C LEU A 44 -4.17 0.23 -8.45
N GLU A 45 -4.40 -0.95 -9.03
CA GLU A 45 -4.52 -1.11 -10.48
C GLU A 45 -5.72 -0.32 -11.04
N LEU A 46 -6.83 -0.28 -10.30
CA LEU A 46 -8.02 0.49 -10.67
C LEU A 46 -7.74 2.01 -10.63
N ILE A 47 -7.02 2.48 -9.61
CA ILE A 47 -6.60 3.87 -9.49
C ILE A 47 -5.69 4.25 -10.66
N GLU A 48 -4.68 3.43 -10.95
CA GLU A 48 -3.75 3.66 -12.06
C GLU A 48 -4.48 3.69 -13.40
N THR A 49 -5.36 2.72 -13.66
CA THR A 49 -6.17 2.65 -14.89
C THR A 49 -7.10 3.86 -15.01
N GLY A 50 -7.71 4.31 -13.91
CA GLY A 50 -8.55 5.50 -13.89
C GLY A 50 -7.78 6.78 -14.21
N ILE A 51 -6.57 6.93 -13.66
CA ILE A 51 -5.69 8.08 -13.94
C ILE A 51 -5.19 8.07 -15.38
N LEU A 52 -4.83 6.89 -15.90
CA LEU A 52 -4.46 6.70 -17.30
C LEU A 52 -5.61 7.09 -18.24
N ALA A 53 -6.85 6.74 -17.89
CA ALA A 53 -8.03 7.07 -18.70
C ALA A 53 -8.28 8.58 -18.81
N VAL A 54 -7.84 9.38 -17.83
CA VAL A 54 -7.93 10.85 -17.85
C VAL A 54 -6.78 11.48 -18.67
N GLY A 55 -5.84 10.68 -19.20
CA GLY A 55 -4.75 11.16 -20.06
C GLY A 55 -3.53 11.69 -19.30
N VAL A 56 -3.39 11.31 -18.03
CA VAL A 56 -2.29 11.74 -17.17
C VAL A 56 -1.01 10.94 -17.46
N THR A 57 0.15 11.61 -17.53
CA THR A 57 1.43 11.00 -17.92
C THR A 57 2.14 10.26 -16.78
N GLY A 58 3.09 9.38 -17.13
CA GLY A 58 3.73 8.46 -16.18
C GLY A 58 4.52 9.08 -15.01
N PHE A 59 4.87 10.38 -15.07
CA PHE A 59 5.43 11.08 -13.91
C PHE A 59 4.40 11.19 -12.77
N TRP A 60 3.19 11.61 -13.11
CA TRP A 60 2.09 11.79 -12.16
C TRP A 60 1.61 10.47 -11.58
N ILE A 61 1.62 9.39 -12.38
CA ILE A 61 1.29 8.05 -11.88
C ILE A 61 2.26 7.62 -10.78
N ARG A 62 3.57 7.82 -10.99
CA ARG A 62 4.59 7.54 -9.96
C ARG A 62 4.41 8.39 -8.71
N LEU A 63 4.09 9.68 -8.87
CA LEU A 63 3.77 10.57 -7.75
C LEU A 63 2.57 10.05 -6.96
N VAL A 64 1.48 9.68 -7.64
CA VAL A 64 0.26 9.17 -6.99
C VAL A 64 0.54 7.87 -6.25
N HIS A 65 1.30 6.93 -6.83
CA HIS A 65 1.69 5.72 -6.11
C HIS A 65 2.43 6.03 -4.79
N GLY A 66 3.38 6.98 -4.83
CA GLY A 66 4.08 7.44 -3.62
C GLY A 66 3.13 8.07 -2.58
N VAL A 67 2.21 8.93 -3.02
CA VAL A 67 1.20 9.56 -2.15
C VAL A 67 0.28 8.51 -1.51
N VAL A 68 -0.22 7.56 -2.30
CA VAL A 68 -1.09 6.49 -1.81
C VAL A 68 -0.40 5.66 -0.73
N ILE A 69 0.89 5.34 -0.90
CA ILE A 69 1.66 4.63 0.13
C ILE A 69 1.74 5.43 1.42
N ILE A 70 2.09 6.72 1.34
CA ILE A 70 2.22 7.58 2.53
C ILE A 70 0.88 7.65 3.27
N VAL A 71 -0.23 7.85 2.54
CA VAL A 71 -1.57 7.90 3.12
C VAL A 71 -1.94 6.56 3.76
N ALA A 72 -1.69 5.44 3.07
CA ALA A 72 -1.97 4.11 3.58
C ALA A 72 -1.16 3.80 4.84
N LEU A 73 0.11 4.20 4.89
CA LEU A 73 0.98 4.06 6.05
C LEU A 73 0.49 4.88 7.24
N ILE A 74 0.14 6.15 7.04
CA ILE A 74 -0.39 7.02 8.09
C ILE A 74 -1.69 6.44 8.64
N ALA A 75 -2.58 5.97 7.76
CA ALA A 75 -3.81 5.32 8.15
C ALA A 75 -3.53 4.05 8.99
N GLN A 76 -2.62 3.18 8.54
CA GLN A 76 -2.23 1.97 9.29
C GLN A 76 -1.67 2.29 10.68
N VAL A 77 -0.75 3.26 10.79
CA VAL A 77 -0.15 3.66 12.07
C VAL A 77 -1.22 4.21 13.01
N THR A 78 -2.10 5.08 12.50
CA THR A 78 -3.18 5.68 13.29
C THR A 78 -4.17 4.64 13.81
N ILE A 79 -4.55 3.67 12.98
CA ILE A 79 -5.46 2.59 13.38
C ILE A 79 -4.82 1.72 14.46
N ARG A 80 -3.54 1.37 14.30
CA ARG A 80 -2.82 0.54 15.26
C ARG A 80 -2.61 1.21 16.61
N GLU A 81 -2.32 2.50 16.62
CA GLU A 81 -2.20 3.24 17.88
C GLU A 81 -3.50 3.20 18.71
N ARG A 82 -4.67 3.08 18.07
CA ARG A 82 -5.95 2.94 18.76
C ARG A 82 -6.11 1.57 19.41
N GLU A 83 -5.63 0.50 18.76
CA GLU A 83 -5.63 -0.85 19.36
C GLU A 83 -4.69 -0.95 20.56
N ILE A 84 -3.46 -0.43 20.43
CA ILE A 84 -2.48 -0.45 21.52
C ILE A 84 -2.96 0.39 22.72
N ARG A 85 -3.58 1.55 22.48
CA ARG A 85 -4.18 2.35 23.55
C ARG A 85 -5.35 1.63 24.23
N ARG A 86 -6.23 0.99 23.47
CA ARG A 86 -7.34 0.20 24.06
C ARG A 86 -6.81 -0.92 24.94
N MET A 87 -5.77 -1.62 24.52
CA MET A 87 -5.15 -2.68 25.32
C MET A 87 -4.55 -2.14 26.63
N ARG A 88 -3.89 -0.98 26.60
CA ARG A 88 -3.35 -0.34 27.82
C ARG A 88 -4.46 0.05 28.81
N THR A 89 -5.60 0.57 28.32
CA THR A 89 -6.73 0.91 29.20
C THR A 89 -7.38 -0.33 29.82
N ILE A 90 -7.49 -1.45 29.08
CA ILE A 90 -8.09 -2.69 29.60
C ILE A 90 -7.19 -3.35 30.65
N MET A 91 -5.86 -3.29 30.48
CA MET A 91 -4.91 -3.92 31.41
C MET A 91 -4.67 -3.14 32.71
N GLY A 92 -5.37 -2.02 32.94
CA GLY A 92 -5.29 -1.30 34.22
C GLY A 92 -3.91 -0.74 34.57
N ILE A 93 -3.03 -0.57 33.57
CA ILE A 93 -1.75 0.12 33.71
C ILE A 93 -2.01 1.62 33.61
N GLY A 94 -2.53 2.18 34.70
CA GLY A 94 -2.68 3.60 34.98
C GLY A 94 -2.24 3.87 36.41
#